data_AF-A0A401THM3-F1
#
_entry.id   AF-A0A401THM3-F1
#
_cell.length_a   1.000
_cell.length_b   1.000
_cell.length_c   1.000
_cell.angle_alpha   90.00
_cell.angle_beta   90.00
_cell.angle_gamma   90.00
#
_symmetry.space_group_name_H-M   'P 1'
#
loop_
_entity.id
_entity.type
_entity.pdbx_description
1 polymer ?
#
loop_
_entity_poly.entity_id
_entity_poly.type
_entity_poly.pdbx_seq_one_letter_code
_entity_poly.pdbx_strand_id
1 'polypeptide(L)'
;ESVPVTKTPLPDICEAGNYNDPIFRLQDYKRHVLFCGTLIIQVRPYEDFVKAVVIRTGFLTTKGQLVRSILFPKPVDFKLFRDARRFVICLVLAAALGFIYTIIISSIRGPATLNIQGDP
;
A
#
# COMPACT_ATOMS: atom_id res chain seq x y z
N GLU A 1 -10.35 -16.09 -7.50
CA GLU A 1 -11.35 -16.87 -6.74
C GLU A 1 -12.73 -16.61 -7.33
N SER A 2 -13.20 -17.48 -8.22
CA SER A 2 -14.53 -17.42 -8.85
C SER A 2 -15.44 -18.59 -8.43
N VAL A 3 -14.95 -19.45 -7.52
CA VAL A 3 -15.68 -20.61 -7.01
C VAL A 3 -16.40 -20.20 -5.71
N PRO A 4 -17.68 -20.58 -5.53
CA PRO A 4 -18.39 -20.33 -4.28
C PRO A 4 -17.72 -21.07 -3.11
N VAL A 5 -17.55 -20.37 -1.99
CA VAL A 5 -16.89 -20.92 -0.80
C VAL A 5 -17.94 -21.20 0.28
N THR A 6 -18.06 -22.45 0.70
CA THR A 6 -18.91 -22.84 1.83
C THR A 6 -18.35 -22.30 3.14
N LYS A 7 -19.19 -21.63 3.92
CA LYS A 7 -18.88 -21.12 5.26
C LYS A 7 -19.46 -22.07 6.30
N THR A 8 -18.71 -22.35 7.35
CA THR A 8 -19.13 -23.21 8.47
C THR A 8 -19.54 -22.38 9.68
N PRO A 9 -20.50 -22.85 10.50
CA PRO A 9 -20.85 -22.17 11.75
C PRO A 9 -19.64 -22.10 12.69
N LEU A 10 -19.67 -21.16 13.65
CA LEU A 10 -18.68 -21.16 14.71
C LEU A 10 -18.82 -22.48 15.51
N PRO A 11 -17.71 -23.13 15.88
CA PRO A 11 -17.77 -24.26 16.79
C PRO A 11 -18.40 -23.83 18.11
N ASP A 12 -19.25 -24.68 18.69
CA ASP A 12 -19.86 -24.42 20.00
C ASP A 12 -18.77 -24.29 21.06
N ILE A 13 -18.64 -23.07 21.60
CA ILE A 13 -17.70 -22.72 22.66
C ILE A 13 -18.15 -23.36 24.00
N CYS A 14 -19.37 -23.91 24.04
CA CYS A 14 -19.99 -24.49 25.23
C CYS A 14 -19.37 -25.83 25.67
N GLU A 15 -18.77 -26.59 24.76
CA GLU A 15 -18.09 -27.86 25.09
C GLU A 15 -16.66 -27.64 25.65
N ALA A 16 -16.15 -26.41 25.54
CA ALA A 16 -14.86 -26.01 26.06
C ALA A 16 -15.07 -24.97 27.17
N GLY A 17 -15.33 -25.44 28.40
CA GLY A 17 -15.35 -24.64 29.63
C GLY A 17 -14.00 -24.02 30.00
N ASN A 18 -13.25 -23.52 29.02
CA ASN A 18 -11.95 -22.90 29.19
C ASN A 18 -12.07 -21.41 28.82
N TYR A 19 -12.17 -20.56 29.83
CA TYR A 19 -12.14 -19.09 29.76
C TYR A 19 -10.84 -18.51 29.16
N ASN A 20 -9.99 -19.36 28.56
CA ASN A 20 -8.70 -19.08 27.96
C ASN A 20 -8.71 -19.12 26.43
N ASP A 21 -9.88 -19.24 25.80
CA ASP A 21 -9.96 -19.19 24.34
C ASP A 21 -9.45 -17.84 23.81
N PRO A 22 -8.61 -17.85 22.77
CA PRO A 22 -7.99 -16.64 22.26
C PRO A 22 -9.09 -15.70 21.78
N ILE A 23 -9.08 -14.47 22.32
CA ILE A 23 -9.86 -13.30 21.89
C ILE A 23 -10.16 -13.41 20.39
N PHE A 24 -11.43 -13.49 20.02
CA PHE A 24 -11.91 -13.67 18.63
C PHE A 24 -11.07 -12.86 17.62
N ARG A 25 -10.20 -13.53 16.87
CA ARG A 25 -9.36 -12.92 15.82
C ARG A 25 -9.95 -13.19 14.45
N LEU A 26 -10.38 -12.13 13.77
CA LEU A 26 -10.92 -12.18 12.41
C LEU A 26 -10.00 -12.89 11.39
N GLN A 27 -8.68 -12.88 11.65
CA GLN A 27 -7.67 -13.51 10.81
C GLN A 27 -7.77 -15.05 10.81
N ASP A 28 -8.06 -15.63 11.97
CA ASP A 28 -8.03 -17.08 12.21
C ASP A 28 -9.38 -17.71 11.84
N TYR A 29 -10.49 -16.97 12.00
CA TYR A 29 -11.84 -17.44 11.74
C TYR A 29 -12.42 -17.03 10.37
N LYS A 30 -11.59 -16.74 9.35
CA LYS A 30 -12.06 -16.31 8.01
C LYS A 30 -13.05 -17.28 7.33
N ARG A 31 -13.00 -18.57 7.70
CA ARG A 31 -13.91 -19.62 7.20
C ARG A 31 -15.32 -19.54 7.83
N HIS A 32 -15.45 -18.87 8.98
CA HIS A 32 -16.69 -18.76 9.75
C HIS A 32 -17.32 -17.36 9.68
N VAL A 33 -16.65 -16.39 9.04
CA VAL A 33 -17.11 -14.99 8.95
C VAL A 33 -17.65 -14.68 7.54
N LEU A 34 -18.81 -14.02 7.51
CA LEU A 34 -19.42 -13.45 6.31
C LEU A 34 -18.92 -12.01 6.10
N PHE A 35 -18.66 -11.64 4.84
CA PHE A 35 -18.13 -10.33 4.48
C PHE A 35 -19.20 -9.47 3.79
N CYS A 36 -19.23 -8.18 4.10
CA CYS A 36 -20.10 -7.24 3.39
C CYS A 36 -19.74 -7.19 1.89
N GLY A 37 -20.74 -7.35 1.02
CA GLY A 37 -20.57 -7.37 -0.44
C GLY A 37 -20.51 -8.77 -1.06
N THR A 38 -20.64 -9.85 -0.29
CA THR A 38 -20.84 -11.21 -0.84
C THR A 38 -22.32 -11.52 -0.98
N LEU A 39 -22.69 -12.19 -2.07
CA LEU A 39 -24.05 -12.73 -2.25
C LEU A 39 -24.12 -14.14 -1.67
N ILE A 40 -25.16 -14.41 -0.89
CA ILE A 40 -25.45 -15.76 -0.38
C ILE A 40 -26.27 -16.49 -1.44
N ILE A 41 -25.70 -17.57 -1.99
CA ILE A 41 -26.35 -18.37 -3.05
C ILE A 41 -27.21 -19.48 -2.43
N GLN A 42 -26.70 -20.15 -1.40
CA GLN A 42 -27.37 -21.24 -0.73
C GLN A 42 -27.10 -21.19 0.77
N VAL A 43 -28.14 -21.39 1.56
CA VAL A 43 -28.05 -21.61 3.01
C VAL A 43 -28.48 -23.05 3.28
N ARG A 44 -27.68 -23.78 4.06
CA ARG A 44 -28.02 -25.12 4.56
C ARG A 44 -28.30 -25.01 6.06
N PRO A 45 -29.56 -24.79 6.46
CA PRO A 45 -29.93 -24.76 7.86
C PRO A 45 -29.68 -26.11 8.52
N TYR A 46 -29.11 -26.11 9.72
CA TYR A 46 -29.15 -27.27 10.62
C TYR A 46 -30.45 -27.26 11.47
N GLU A 47 -30.97 -26.06 11.75
CA GLU A 47 -32.21 -25.74 12.46
C GLU A 47 -33.10 -24.83 11.58
N ASP A 48 -34.38 -24.63 11.91
CA ASP A 48 -35.34 -23.86 11.10
C ASP A 48 -34.87 -22.47 10.64
N PHE A 49 -33.97 -21.82 11.41
CA PHE A 49 -33.44 -20.48 11.08
C PHE A 49 -31.93 -20.37 11.26
N VAL A 50 -31.26 -19.72 10.30
CA VAL A 50 -29.84 -19.36 10.41
C VAL A 50 -29.69 -17.98 11.03
N LYS A 51 -29.02 -17.91 12.18
CA LYS A 51 -28.70 -16.66 12.87
C LYS A 51 -27.21 -16.35 12.73
N ALA A 52 -26.89 -15.07 12.64
CA ALA A 52 -25.51 -14.60 12.59
C ALA A 52 -25.36 -13.31 13.41
N VAL A 53 -24.17 -13.11 13.98
CA VAL A 53 -23.83 -11.91 14.75
C VAL A 53 -23.04 -10.95 13.86
N VAL A 54 -23.43 -9.67 13.87
CA VAL A 54 -22.74 -8.62 13.11
C VAL A 54 -21.52 -8.15 13.90
N ILE A 55 -20.33 -8.32 13.34
CA ILE A 55 -19.06 -7.94 13.99
C ILE A 55 -18.69 -6.48 13.67
N ARG A 56 -18.87 -6.05 12.41
CA ARG A 56 -18.51 -4.70 11.94
C ARG A 56 -19.53 -4.19 10.94
N THR A 57 -19.83 -2.90 11.01
CA THR A 57 -20.78 -2.20 10.12
C THR A 57 -20.12 -1.02 9.40
N GLY A 58 -20.75 -0.52 8.33
CA GLY A 58 -20.32 0.68 7.61
C GLY A 58 -18.87 0.64 7.12
N PHE A 59 -18.13 1.73 7.37
CA PHE A 59 -16.72 1.91 6.95
C PHE A 59 -15.71 1.04 7.72
N LEU A 60 -16.13 0.33 8.78
CA LEU A 60 -15.29 -0.60 9.52
C LEU A 60 -15.22 -2.00 8.86
N THR A 61 -16.11 -2.28 7.90
CA THR A 61 -16.08 -3.51 7.10
C THR A 61 -14.92 -3.51 6.11
N THR A 62 -14.53 -4.69 5.61
CA THR A 62 -13.45 -4.82 4.61
C THR A 62 -13.71 -3.96 3.37
N LYS A 63 -14.95 -3.99 2.83
CA LYS A 63 -15.37 -3.14 1.72
C LYS A 63 -15.34 -1.66 2.10
N GLY A 64 -15.87 -1.32 3.27
CA GLY A 64 -15.91 0.04 3.77
C GLY A 64 -14.53 0.67 3.96
N GLN A 65 -13.56 -0.08 4.49
CA GLN A 65 -12.17 0.37 4.60
C GLN A 65 -11.53 0.58 3.24
N LEU A 66 -11.82 -0.28 2.27
CA LEU A 66 -11.34 -0.11 0.89
C LEU A 66 -11.88 1.19 0.29
N VAL A 67 -13.21 1.42 0.37
CA VAL A 67 -13.84 2.66 -0.12
C VAL A 67 -13.25 3.88 0.60
N ARG A 68 -13.06 3.81 1.92
CA ARG A 68 -12.44 4.88 2.71
C ARG A 68 -11.00 5.14 2.27
N SER A 69 -10.23 4.13 1.89
CA SER A 69 -8.86 4.29 1.42
C SER A 69 -8.75 4.88 0.02
N ILE A 70 -9.80 4.73 -0.81
CA ILE A 70 -9.89 5.38 -2.12
C ILE A 70 -10.32 6.85 -1.94
N LEU A 71 -11.31 7.11 -1.07
CA LEU A 71 -11.84 8.46 -0.85
C LEU A 71 -10.89 9.35 -0.03
N PHE A 72 -10.22 8.74 0.95
CA PHE A 72 -9.22 9.36 1.80
C PHE A 72 -7.94 8.54 1.71
N PRO A 73 -7.18 8.66 0.61
CA PRO A 73 -5.89 8.01 0.51
C PRO A 73 -5.05 8.45 1.70
N LYS A 74 -4.41 7.48 2.37
CA LYS A 74 -3.41 7.81 3.38
C LYS A 74 -2.38 8.75 2.73
N PRO A 75 -1.94 9.81 3.42
CA PRO A 75 -0.98 10.75 2.83
C PRO A 75 0.18 9.95 2.26
N VAL A 76 0.41 10.11 0.95
CA VAL A 76 1.40 9.37 0.17
C VAL A 76 2.70 9.28 0.98
N ASP A 77 3.19 8.05 1.15
CA ASP A 77 4.30 7.77 2.06
C ASP A 77 5.43 8.78 1.82
N PHE A 78 5.74 9.60 2.83
CA PHE A 78 6.86 10.56 2.83
C PHE A 78 8.19 9.91 2.37
N LYS A 79 8.25 8.58 2.40
CA LYS A 79 9.33 7.76 1.87
C LYS A 79 9.57 7.98 0.37
N LEU A 80 8.52 8.07 -0.46
CA LEU A 80 8.68 8.30 -1.91
C LEU A 80 9.24 9.70 -2.18
N PHE A 81 8.75 10.72 -1.47
CA PHE A 81 9.32 12.08 -1.54
C PHE A 81 10.76 12.14 -1.02
N ARG A 82 11.08 11.40 0.05
CA ARG A 82 12.42 11.34 0.63
C ARG A 82 13.41 10.68 -0.33
N ASP A 83 13.00 9.62 -1.02
CA ASP A 83 13.83 8.91 -1.99
C ASP A 83 14.00 9.72 -3.28
N ALA A 84 12.94 10.37 -3.77
CA ALA A 84 13.03 11.32 -4.89
C ALA A 84 13.98 12.49 -4.59
N ARG A 85 13.93 13.05 -3.37
CA ARG A 85 14.83 14.13 -2.96
C ARG A 85 16.31 13.71 -2.97
N ARG A 86 16.61 12.47 -2.55
CA ARG A 86 17.98 11.93 -2.59
C ARG A 86 18.49 11.81 -4.03
N PHE A 87 17.65 11.35 -4.95
CA PHE A 87 17.97 11.28 -6.37
C PHE A 87 18.30 12.67 -6.95
N VAL A 88 17.47 13.69 -6.66
CA VAL A 88 17.71 15.07 -7.11
C VAL A 88 19.04 15.62 -6.57
N ILE A 89 19.37 15.36 -5.30
CA ILE A 89 20.66 15.80 -4.72
C ILE A 89 21.85 15.16 -5.46
N CYS A 90 21.78 13.87 -5.79
CA CYS A 90 22.83 13.21 -6.57
C CYS A 90 22.99 13.83 -7.97
N LEU A 91 21.89 14.18 -8.64
CA LEU A 91 21.93 14.85 -9.94
C LEU A 91 22.60 16.23 -9.86
N VAL A 92 22.30 17.01 -8.82
CA VAL A 92 22.92 18.31 -8.60
C VAL A 92 24.44 18.17 -8.38
N LEU A 93 24.88 17.16 -7.61
CA LEU A 93 26.30 16.89 -7.41
C LEU A 93 27.01 16.49 -8.70
N ALA A 94 26.40 15.61 -9.51
CA ALA A 94 26.95 15.20 -10.79
C ALA A 94 27.05 16.38 -11.77
N ALA A 95 26.02 17.23 -11.82
CA ALA A 95 26.02 18.44 -12.64
C ALA A 95 27.08 19.44 -12.18
N ALA A 96 27.24 19.64 -10.87
CA ALA A 96 28.27 20.52 -10.31
C ALA A 96 29.69 20.06 -10.69
N LEU A 97 29.98 18.76 -10.61
CA LEU A 97 31.27 18.21 -11.05
C LEU A 97 31.53 18.47 -12.53
N GLY A 98 30.52 18.26 -13.39
CA GLY A 98 30.61 18.57 -14.81
C GLY A 98 30.85 20.06 -15.06
N PHE A 99 30.14 20.92 -14.35
CA PHE A 99 30.26 22.37 -14.47
C PHE A 99 31.65 22.87 -14.05
N ILE A 100 32.18 22.35 -12.94
CA ILE A 100 33.54 22.66 -12.47
C ILE A 100 34.57 22.23 -13.51
N TYR A 101 34.44 21.02 -14.07
CA TYR A 101 35.34 20.54 -15.12
C TYR A 101 35.30 21.46 -16.35
N THR A 102 34.11 21.85 -16.80
CA THR A 102 33.92 22.79 -17.92
C THR A 102 34.54 24.17 -17.66
N ILE A 103 34.40 24.70 -16.43
CA ILE A 103 35.01 25.99 -16.08
C ILE A 103 36.54 25.91 -16.11
N ILE A 104 37.12 24.85 -15.54
CA ILE A 104 38.58 24.66 -15.50
C ILE A 104 39.14 24.58 -16.92
N ILE A 105 38.55 23.76 -17.80
CA ILE A 105 39.03 23.63 -19.17
C ILE A 105 38.86 24.93 -19.97
N SER A 106 37.76 25.66 -19.76
CA SER A 106 37.55 26.97 -20.41
C SER A 106 38.56 28.02 -19.92
N SER A 107 38.92 28.00 -18.63
CA SER A 107 39.91 28.93 -18.07
C SER A 107 41.33 28.63 -18.54
N ILE A 108 41.69 27.35 -18.71
CA ILE A 108 43.00 26.95 -19.22
C ILE A 108 43.13 27.25 -20.73
N ARG A 109 42.04 27.06 -21.49
CA ARG A 109 42.05 27.32 -22.94
C ARG A 109 42.07 28.81 -23.27
N GLY A 110 41.73 29.70 -22.32
CA GLY A 110 41.61 31.14 -22.56
C GLY A 110 40.59 31.45 -23.67
N PRO A 111 40.20 32.72 -23.87
CA PRO A 111 39.41 33.08 -25.02
C PRO A 111 40.22 32.81 -26.30
N ALA A 112 39.82 31.78 -27.07
CA ALA A 112 40.40 31.40 -28.35
C ALA A 112 40.07 32.42 -29.46
N THR A 113 40.23 33.72 -29.18
CA THR A 113 39.91 34.82 -30.09
C THR A 113 41.12 35.72 -30.39
N LEU A 114 42.34 35.33 -29.99
CA LEU A 114 43.59 36.05 -30.35
C LEU A 114 44.57 35.20 -31.19
N ASN A 115 44.09 34.22 -31.96
CA ASN A 115 44.95 33.46 -32.88
C ASN A 115 44.46 33.47 -34.34
N ILE A 116 43.60 34.44 -34.70
CA ILE A 116 43.18 34.71 -36.10
C ILE A 116 43.43 36.21 -36.46
N GLN A 117 44.25 36.93 -35.69
CA GLN A 117 44.76 38.25 -36.09
C GLN A 117 46.27 38.17 -36.28
N GLY A 118 46.67 37.38 -37.27
CA GLY A 118 48.05 37.14 -37.64
C GLY A 118 48.11 36.57 -39.06
N ASP A 119 47.34 37.20 -39.96
CA ASP A 119 47.52 37.05 -41.40
C ASP A 119 48.83 37.76 -41.81
N PRO A 120 49.61 37.24 -42.77
CA PRO A 120 50.47 38.08 -43.61
C PRO A 120 49.65 38.91 -44.62
#